data_AF-A0A397U8X0-F1
#
_entry.id   AF-A0A397U8X0-F1
#
_cell.length_a   1.000
_cell.length_b   1.000
_cell.length_c   1.000
_cell.angle_alpha   90.00
_cell.angle_beta   90.00
_cell.angle_gamma   90.00
#
_symmetry.space_group_name_H-M   'P 1'
#
loop_
_entity.id
_entity.type
_entity.pdbx_description
1 polymer ?
#
loop_
_entity_poly.entity_id
_entity_poly.type
_entity_poly.pdbx_seq_one_letter_code
_entity_poly.pdbx_strand_id
1 'polypeptide(L)'
;MKYFNRFTILCMIWLTALNLFVNADNQTIGTITEQPNTPIPVNITVPSGNCFEFLLYGSGVQIYQCVTNGSSTQWSLVGPDAYLINDIKSENFTPQYEAVHHYFQKTPVNDGKITWESIIYEDTSLVIAKLIAQSPSPDGSENIAWLKTQATSNQGKGAFENITYVLRINSKGGVAPPTAQCGTTYQNGTLISSDYTTEYWYFSAC
;
A
#
# COMPACT_ATOMS: atom_id res chain seq x y z
N MET A 1 -60.00 36.47 37.59
CA MET A 1 -59.86 35.32 36.68
C MET A 1 -58.42 35.26 36.18
N LYS A 2 -57.72 34.14 36.48
CA LYS A 2 -56.55 33.56 35.79
C LYS A 2 -55.23 34.39 35.81
N TYR A 3 -54.29 34.07 36.72
CA TYR A 3 -53.21 33.05 36.60
C TYR A 3 -52.28 33.27 35.38
N PHE A 4 -51.01 33.64 35.59
CA PHE A 4 -49.87 32.68 35.56
C PHE A 4 -48.50 33.38 35.73
N ASN A 5 -47.74 32.81 36.65
CA ASN A 5 -46.32 32.95 36.92
C ASN A 5 -45.49 32.31 35.78
N ARG A 6 -44.32 32.84 35.38
CA ARG A 6 -43.20 32.08 34.75
C ARG A 6 -41.98 32.98 34.52
N PHE A 7 -40.97 32.84 35.38
CA PHE A 7 -39.76 32.02 35.21
C PHE A 7 -38.73 32.62 34.24
N THR A 8 -37.77 33.31 34.84
CA THR A 8 -36.43 33.57 34.33
C THR A 8 -35.80 32.24 33.87
N ILE A 9 -35.46 32.12 32.60
CA ILE A 9 -34.62 31.02 32.09
C ILE A 9 -33.25 31.64 31.78
N LEU A 10 -32.31 31.46 32.71
CA LEU A 10 -30.88 31.60 32.43
C LEU A 10 -30.49 30.44 31.50
N CYS A 11 -30.18 30.75 30.24
CA CYS A 11 -29.56 29.79 29.34
C CYS A 11 -28.06 29.73 29.65
N MET A 12 -27.66 28.82 30.56
CA MET A 12 -26.25 28.44 30.71
C MET A 12 -25.88 27.54 29.54
N ILE A 13 -25.28 28.12 28.51
CA ILE A 13 -24.61 27.39 27.44
C ILE A 13 -23.32 26.83 28.03
N TRP A 14 -23.33 25.55 28.38
CA TRP A 14 -22.11 24.81 28.66
C TRP A 14 -21.36 24.61 27.34
N LEU A 15 -20.33 25.43 27.08
CA LEU A 15 -19.30 25.10 26.10
C LEU A 15 -18.49 23.93 26.68
N THR A 16 -18.91 22.70 26.39
CA THR A 16 -17.98 21.58 26.46
C THR A 16 -17.04 21.72 25.28
N ALA A 17 -15.84 22.26 25.51
CA ALA A 17 -14.74 22.10 24.57
C ALA A 17 -14.53 20.59 24.39
N LEU A 18 -14.93 20.07 23.23
CA LEU A 18 -14.55 18.73 22.82
C LEU A 18 -13.05 18.80 22.54
N ASN A 19 -12.23 18.46 23.52
CA ASN A 19 -10.83 18.18 23.28
C ASN A 19 -10.79 16.94 22.40
N LEU A 20 -10.77 17.14 21.08
CA LEU A 20 -10.22 16.14 20.17
C LEU A 20 -8.74 16.05 20.52
N PHE A 21 -8.42 15.14 21.43
CA PHE A 21 -7.08 14.62 21.49
C PHE A 21 -6.85 13.94 20.15
N VAL A 22 -6.28 14.68 19.19
CA VAL A 22 -5.45 14.06 18.18
C VAL A 22 -4.30 13.49 19.01
N ASN A 23 -4.40 12.22 19.40
CA ASN A 23 -3.18 11.46 19.61
C ASN A 23 -2.55 11.42 18.23
N ALA A 24 -1.73 12.42 17.93
CA ALA A 24 -0.67 12.29 16.97
C ALA A 24 0.28 11.30 17.63
N ASP A 25 -0.09 10.02 17.60
CA ASP A 25 0.89 8.97 17.78
C ASP A 25 1.97 9.30 16.75
N ASN A 26 3.18 9.52 17.23
CA ASN A 26 4.32 9.90 16.41
C ASN A 26 4.70 8.67 15.57
N GLN A 27 3.86 8.35 14.60
CA GLN A 27 3.82 7.06 13.93
C GLN A 27 5.06 6.98 13.07
N THR A 28 6.02 6.17 13.51
CA THR A 28 7.26 5.93 12.79
C THR A 28 7.03 4.80 11.79
N ILE A 29 7.60 4.91 10.59
CA ILE A 29 7.57 3.84 9.59
C ILE A 29 8.65 2.81 9.92
N GLY A 30 8.32 1.51 9.80
CA GLY A 30 9.28 0.42 9.82
C GLY A 30 9.65 -0.06 11.23
N THR A 31 8.66 -0.34 12.08
CA THR A 31 8.91 -0.81 13.46
C THR A 31 9.38 -2.26 13.56
N ILE A 32 9.19 -3.07 12.51
CA ILE A 32 9.64 -4.46 12.44
C ILE A 32 10.94 -4.53 11.64
N THR A 33 12.06 -4.65 12.36
CA THR A 33 13.43 -4.60 11.79
C THR A 33 14.16 -5.95 11.81
N GLU A 34 13.51 -7.00 12.33
CA GLU A 34 14.00 -8.37 12.21
C GLU A 34 13.41 -9.03 10.97
N GLN A 35 14.26 -9.50 10.06
CA GLN A 35 13.80 -10.17 8.85
C GLN A 35 13.11 -11.50 9.19
N PRO A 36 11.86 -11.71 8.75
CA PRO A 36 11.19 -12.98 8.95
C PRO A 36 11.91 -14.14 8.25
N ASN A 37 11.82 -15.33 8.84
CA ASN A 37 12.35 -16.55 8.24
C ASN A 37 11.40 -17.12 7.17
N THR A 38 11.23 -16.38 6.07
CA THR A 38 10.45 -16.80 4.89
C THR A 38 11.39 -17.24 3.77
N PRO A 39 11.26 -18.46 3.23
CA PRO A 39 12.07 -18.90 2.10
C PRO A 39 11.84 -18.02 0.85
N ILE A 40 12.88 -17.33 0.40
CA ILE A 40 12.82 -16.45 -0.78
C ILE A 40 13.31 -17.21 -2.03
N PRO A 41 12.52 -17.28 -3.12
CA PRO A 41 12.97 -17.86 -4.38
C PRO A 41 14.22 -17.17 -4.93
N VAL A 42 15.17 -17.99 -5.44
CA VAL A 42 16.52 -17.54 -5.86
C VAL A 42 16.49 -16.37 -6.84
N ASN A 43 15.54 -16.36 -7.77
CA ASN A 43 15.45 -15.32 -8.80
C ASN A 43 15.03 -13.94 -8.23
N ILE A 44 14.33 -13.90 -7.10
CA ILE A 44 13.92 -12.67 -6.41
C ILE A 44 14.75 -12.36 -5.16
N THR A 45 15.78 -13.16 -4.85
CA THR A 45 16.73 -12.83 -3.78
C THR A 45 17.40 -11.47 -4.05
N VAL A 46 17.54 -10.68 -2.98
CA VAL A 46 18.24 -9.39 -3.02
C VAL A 46 19.76 -9.64 -3.10
N PRO A 47 20.51 -8.93 -3.96
CA PRO A 47 21.95 -9.10 -4.07
C PRO A 47 22.69 -8.81 -2.75
N SER A 48 23.83 -9.48 -2.54
CA SER A 48 24.74 -9.21 -1.42
C SER A 48 25.16 -7.73 -1.38
N GLY A 49 25.44 -7.23 -0.17
CA GLY A 49 25.68 -5.79 0.06
C GLY A 49 24.40 -4.97 0.19
N ASN A 50 23.26 -5.64 0.44
CA ASN A 50 22.03 -5.00 0.86
C ASN A 50 21.47 -5.74 2.06
N CYS A 51 21.13 -4.99 3.10
CA CYS A 51 20.64 -5.50 4.37
C CYS A 51 19.16 -5.19 4.52
N PHE A 52 18.43 -6.08 5.19
CA PHE A 52 17.04 -5.85 5.56
C PHE A 52 16.96 -4.69 6.54
N GLU A 53 16.10 -3.73 6.27
CA GLU A 53 15.85 -2.58 7.15
C GLU A 53 14.58 -2.79 7.96
N PHE A 54 13.46 -2.99 7.26
CA PHE A 54 12.16 -3.21 7.87
C PHE A 54 11.19 -3.86 6.91
N LEU A 55 10.04 -4.29 7.44
CA LEU A 55 8.88 -4.67 6.63
C LEU A 55 7.65 -3.83 6.98
N LEU A 56 6.72 -3.78 6.03
CA LEU A 56 5.37 -3.24 6.20
C LEU A 56 4.36 -4.24 5.63
N TYR A 57 3.15 -4.22 6.18
CA TYR A 57 2.04 -5.02 5.68
C TYR A 57 1.15 -4.16 4.79
N GLY A 58 0.86 -4.62 3.58
CA GLY A 58 0.00 -3.92 2.62
C GLY A 58 -1.38 -4.58 2.47
N SER A 59 -2.41 -3.75 2.36
CA SER A 59 -3.77 -4.15 2.00
C SER A 59 -4.32 -3.15 0.98
N GLY A 60 -4.99 -3.64 -0.06
CA GLY A 60 -5.52 -2.78 -1.11
C GLY A 60 -5.98 -3.57 -2.32
N VAL A 61 -5.88 -2.96 -3.49
CA VAL A 61 -6.36 -3.54 -4.74
C VAL A 61 -5.31 -3.48 -5.83
N GLN A 62 -5.31 -4.50 -6.70
CA GLN A 62 -4.74 -4.40 -8.04
C GLN A 62 -5.84 -3.99 -9.01
N ILE A 63 -5.62 -2.90 -9.74
CA ILE A 63 -6.57 -2.36 -10.70
C ILE A 63 -6.21 -2.86 -12.09
N TYR A 64 -7.15 -3.54 -12.73
CA TYR A 64 -7.02 -4.07 -14.09
C TYR A 64 -8.00 -3.40 -15.03
N GLN A 65 -7.56 -3.15 -16.26
CA GLN A 65 -8.41 -2.71 -17.36
C GLN A 65 -8.64 -3.85 -18.33
N CYS A 66 -9.89 -4.12 -18.69
CA CYS A 66 -10.21 -5.01 -19.80
C CYS A 66 -9.83 -4.32 -21.11
N VAL A 67 -8.97 -4.95 -21.88
CA VAL A 67 -8.50 -4.45 -23.18
C VAL A 67 -8.90 -5.45 -24.26
N THR A 68 -9.67 -4.99 -25.24
CA THR A 68 -10.07 -5.77 -26.40
C THR A 68 -9.46 -5.18 -27.67
N ASN A 69 -8.76 -5.99 -28.45
CA ASN A 69 -8.19 -5.63 -29.75
C ASN A 69 -8.68 -6.63 -30.80
N GLY A 70 -9.75 -6.26 -31.51
CA GLY A 70 -10.44 -7.18 -32.40
C GLY A 70 -11.01 -8.37 -31.62
N SER A 71 -10.57 -9.58 -31.95
CA SER A 71 -10.96 -10.81 -31.25
C SER A 71 -10.06 -11.16 -30.05
N SER A 72 -8.97 -10.42 -29.81
CA SER A 72 -8.08 -10.65 -28.67
C SER A 72 -8.57 -9.87 -27.45
N THR A 73 -8.63 -10.52 -26.29
CA THR A 73 -9.00 -9.90 -25.01
C THR A 73 -7.95 -10.22 -23.95
N GLN A 74 -7.64 -9.23 -23.11
CA GLN A 74 -6.68 -9.37 -22.02
C GLN A 74 -6.96 -8.39 -20.90
N TRP A 75 -6.47 -8.70 -19.70
CA TRP A 75 -6.44 -7.77 -18.59
C TRP A 75 -5.08 -7.06 -18.56
N SER A 76 -5.10 -5.73 -18.66
CA SER A 76 -3.92 -4.90 -18.49
C SER A 76 -3.86 -4.38 -17.05
N LEU A 77 -2.74 -4.57 -16.36
CA LEU A 77 -2.54 -4.00 -15.03
C LEU A 77 -2.37 -2.48 -15.14
N VAL A 78 -3.27 -1.73 -14.49
CA VAL A 78 -3.18 -0.27 -14.36
C VAL A 78 -2.24 0.09 -13.22
N GLY A 79 -2.40 -0.54 -12.06
CA GLY A 79 -1.53 -0.38 -10.91
C GLY A 79 -2.18 -0.82 -9.60
N PRO A 80 -1.43 -0.77 -8.49
CA PRO A 80 -1.98 -0.95 -7.15
C PRO A 80 -2.56 0.36 -6.62
N ASP A 81 -3.46 0.22 -5.68
CA ASP A 81 -3.85 1.25 -4.70
C ASP A 81 -3.92 0.53 -3.36
N ALA A 82 -2.91 0.75 -2.52
CA ALA A 82 -2.78 0.04 -1.26
C ALA A 82 -2.20 0.92 -0.17
N TYR A 83 -2.76 0.77 1.01
CA TYR A 83 -2.29 1.41 2.23
C TYR A 83 -1.50 0.37 3.04
N LEU A 84 -0.42 0.82 3.65
CA LEU A 84 0.52 -0.01 4.37
C LEU A 84 0.57 0.41 5.84
N ILE A 85 0.63 -0.59 6.71
CA ILE A 85 0.72 -0.44 8.18
C ILE A 85 2.00 -1.11 8.69
N ASN A 86 2.41 -0.78 9.90
CA ASN A 86 3.63 -1.31 10.51
C ASN A 86 3.47 -2.74 10.98
N ASP A 87 2.41 -3.04 11.75
CA ASP A 87 2.23 -4.36 12.36
C ASP A 87 0.76 -4.75 12.45
N ILE A 88 0.39 -5.77 11.67
CA ILE A 88 -0.95 -6.39 11.67
C ILE A 88 -1.37 -6.98 13.02
N LYS A 89 -0.46 -7.14 13.99
CA LYS A 89 -0.78 -7.63 15.34
C LYS A 89 -1.34 -6.54 16.24
N SER A 90 -0.94 -5.29 16.02
CA SER A 90 -1.34 -4.15 16.84
C SER A 90 -2.20 -3.12 16.10
N GLU A 91 -2.17 -3.14 14.77
CA GLU A 91 -2.80 -2.15 13.92
C GLU A 91 -3.84 -2.81 13.01
N ASN A 92 -4.92 -2.08 12.73
CA ASN A 92 -5.90 -2.48 11.76
C ASN A 92 -5.70 -1.69 10.47
N PHE A 93 -6.13 -2.28 9.37
CA PHE A 93 -6.14 -1.68 8.06
C PHE A 93 -7.21 -0.56 7.95
N THR A 94 -6.89 0.62 8.50
CA THR A 94 -7.74 1.83 8.50
C THR A 94 -6.90 3.08 8.19
N PRO A 95 -7.52 4.19 7.74
CA PRO A 95 -6.78 5.44 7.48
C PRO A 95 -6.03 6.00 8.70
N GLN A 96 -6.38 5.58 9.91
CA GLN A 96 -5.69 6.00 11.13
C GLN A 96 -4.30 5.37 11.25
N TYR A 97 -4.11 4.15 10.74
CA TYR A 97 -2.87 3.39 10.87
C TYR A 97 -2.07 3.33 9.57
N GLU A 98 -2.57 3.90 8.47
CA GLU A 98 -1.81 4.00 7.25
C GLU A 98 -0.55 4.84 7.50
N ALA A 99 0.61 4.23 7.28
CA ALA A 99 1.90 4.89 7.38
C ALA A 99 2.43 5.25 5.99
N VAL A 100 2.09 4.43 4.99
CA VAL A 100 2.66 4.49 3.65
C VAL A 100 1.58 4.17 2.62
N HIS A 101 1.52 4.95 1.55
CA HIS A 101 0.65 4.69 0.41
C HIS A 101 1.46 4.10 -0.76
N HIS A 102 0.91 3.08 -1.41
CA HIS A 102 1.54 2.35 -2.51
C HIS A 102 0.73 2.45 -3.80
N TYR A 103 1.38 2.95 -4.85
CA TYR A 103 0.74 3.23 -6.14
C TYR A 103 1.74 3.22 -7.29
N PHE A 104 1.24 3.39 -8.53
CA PHE A 104 2.09 3.63 -9.69
C PHE A 104 2.13 5.12 -10.08
N GLN A 105 3.34 5.65 -10.25
CA GLN A 105 3.54 6.97 -10.86
C GLN A 105 2.94 6.99 -12.25
N LYS A 106 2.25 8.10 -12.57
CA LYS A 106 1.73 8.34 -13.91
C LYS A 106 2.85 8.48 -14.95
N THR A 107 3.96 9.09 -14.55
CA THR A 107 5.15 9.28 -15.39
C THR A 107 6.33 8.52 -14.77
N PRO A 108 6.94 7.56 -15.48
CA PRO A 108 8.10 6.85 -14.96
C PRO A 108 9.28 7.79 -14.65
N VAL A 109 10.03 7.48 -13.60
CA VAL A 109 11.28 8.14 -13.21
C VAL A 109 12.39 7.10 -13.29
N ASN A 110 13.36 7.30 -14.20
CA ASN A 110 14.46 6.35 -14.42
C ASN A 110 13.98 4.90 -14.65
N ASP A 111 12.95 4.73 -15.49
CA ASP A 111 12.22 3.48 -15.77
C ASP A 111 11.45 2.88 -14.59
N GLY A 112 11.49 3.50 -13.42
CA GLY A 112 10.67 3.13 -12.26
C GLY A 112 9.32 3.82 -12.26
N LYS A 113 8.32 3.12 -11.73
CA LYS A 113 6.98 3.67 -11.50
C LYS A 113 6.33 3.18 -10.21
N ILE A 114 6.82 2.08 -9.65
CA ILE A 114 6.27 1.45 -8.45
C ILE A 114 6.68 2.29 -7.26
N THR A 115 5.74 2.88 -6.53
CA THR A 115 6.05 3.88 -5.49
C THR A 115 5.53 3.47 -4.14
N TRP A 116 6.32 3.73 -3.11
CA TRP A 116 5.90 3.73 -1.72
C TRP A 116 6.22 5.12 -1.17
N GLU A 117 5.19 5.83 -0.73
CA GLU A 117 5.27 7.20 -0.25
C GLU A 117 4.79 7.26 1.19
N SER A 118 5.61 7.86 2.06
CA SER A 118 5.20 8.16 3.43
C SER A 118 3.99 9.09 3.41
N ILE A 119 3.01 8.80 4.27
CA ILE A 119 1.94 9.75 4.60
C ILE A 119 2.07 10.32 6.02
N ILE A 120 3.15 9.97 6.72
CA ILE A 120 3.48 10.48 8.05
C ILE A 120 3.99 11.91 7.94
N TYR A 121 3.44 12.83 8.75
CA TYR A 121 3.71 14.26 8.65
C TYR A 121 5.20 14.65 8.73
N GLU A 122 5.98 13.97 9.58
CA GLU A 122 7.41 14.26 9.77
C GLU A 122 8.32 13.53 8.78
N ASP A 123 7.78 12.57 8.01
CA ASP A 123 8.52 11.80 7.03
C ASP A 123 8.05 12.18 5.61
N THR A 124 8.93 12.88 4.90
CA THR A 124 8.64 13.39 3.54
C THR A 124 9.12 12.42 2.45
N SER A 125 9.53 11.22 2.84
CA SER A 125 10.25 10.32 1.95
C SER A 125 9.34 9.46 1.07
N LEU A 126 9.84 9.14 -0.11
CA LEU A 126 9.28 8.12 -0.98
C LEU A 126 10.39 7.39 -1.72
N VAL A 127 10.10 6.15 -2.13
CA VAL A 127 10.94 5.37 -3.03
C VAL A 127 10.15 5.01 -4.28
N ILE A 128 10.73 5.28 -5.45
CA ILE A 128 10.24 4.87 -6.77
C ILE A 128 11.16 3.75 -7.26
N ALA A 129 10.57 2.62 -7.65
CA ALA A 129 11.27 1.43 -8.08
C ALA A 129 10.77 0.91 -9.44
N LYS A 130 11.61 0.09 -10.07
CA LYS A 130 11.27 -0.73 -11.23
C LYS A 130 11.27 -2.21 -10.86
N LEU A 131 10.43 -2.98 -11.54
CA LEU A 131 10.42 -4.44 -11.42
C LEU A 131 11.68 -5.02 -12.08
N ILE A 132 12.41 -5.87 -11.35
CA ILE A 132 13.62 -6.55 -11.85
C ILE A 132 13.39 -8.04 -12.04
N ALA A 133 12.64 -8.66 -11.12
CA ALA A 133 12.31 -10.08 -11.21
C ALA A 133 10.98 -10.37 -10.51
N GLN A 134 10.33 -11.45 -10.91
CA GLN A 134 9.13 -11.95 -10.27
C GLN A 134 9.17 -13.48 -10.17
N SER A 135 8.51 -14.01 -9.14
CA SER A 135 8.29 -15.45 -8.96
C SER A 135 6.79 -15.70 -8.75
N PRO A 136 6.21 -16.78 -9.30
CA PRO A 136 4.88 -17.22 -8.89
C PRO A 136 4.77 -17.30 -7.36
N SER A 137 3.60 -16.97 -6.81
CA SER A 137 3.37 -17.10 -5.38
C SER A 137 3.46 -18.58 -4.99
N PRO A 138 4.26 -18.96 -3.97
CA PRO A 138 4.36 -20.34 -3.51
C PRO A 138 3.02 -20.92 -3.02
N ASP A 139 2.10 -20.05 -2.61
CA ASP A 139 0.84 -20.45 -1.99
C ASP A 139 -0.31 -20.69 -2.98
N GLY A 140 -0.08 -20.47 -4.28
CA GLY A 140 -1.08 -20.75 -5.31
C GLY A 140 -1.20 -19.67 -6.38
N SER A 141 -1.76 -20.05 -7.53
CA SER A 141 -1.92 -19.20 -8.72
C SER A 141 -3.01 -18.14 -8.59
N GLU A 142 -3.85 -18.23 -7.56
CA GLU A 142 -4.86 -17.23 -7.18
C GLU A 142 -4.26 -16.00 -6.48
N ASN A 143 -2.94 -16.01 -6.26
CA ASN A 143 -2.20 -14.94 -5.62
C ASN A 143 -1.24 -14.28 -6.61
N ILE A 144 -1.16 -12.95 -6.59
CA ILE A 144 -0.19 -12.22 -7.41
C ILE A 144 1.25 -12.63 -7.10
N ALA A 145 2.09 -12.57 -8.13
CA ALA A 145 3.49 -12.94 -8.05
C ALA A 145 4.25 -12.16 -6.97
N TRP A 146 5.19 -12.83 -6.33
CA TRP A 146 6.20 -12.18 -5.50
C TRP A 146 7.17 -11.43 -6.40
N LEU A 147 7.59 -10.24 -5.97
CA LEU A 147 8.37 -9.32 -6.79
C LEU A 147 9.69 -8.97 -6.10
N LYS A 148 10.75 -8.81 -6.90
CA LYS A 148 11.92 -8.02 -6.55
C LYS A 148 11.90 -6.74 -7.37
N THR A 149 11.87 -5.60 -6.69
CA THR A 149 11.98 -4.28 -7.29
C THR A 149 13.24 -3.59 -6.83
N GLN A 150 13.81 -2.74 -7.69
CA GLN A 150 15.02 -1.97 -7.41
C GLN A 150 14.68 -0.49 -7.46
N ALA A 151 15.13 0.25 -6.45
CA ALA A 151 14.98 1.70 -6.38
C ALA A 151 15.66 2.36 -7.58
N THR A 152 14.97 3.37 -8.12
CA THR A 152 15.36 4.16 -9.29
C THR A 152 15.42 5.65 -8.95
N SER A 153 14.73 6.04 -7.88
CA SER A 153 14.78 7.35 -7.24
C SER A 153 14.31 7.19 -5.80
N ASN A 154 15.01 7.85 -4.88
CA ASN A 154 14.57 8.10 -3.52
C ASN A 154 14.41 9.62 -3.40
N GLN A 155 13.36 10.09 -2.72
CA GLN A 155 13.10 11.51 -2.54
C GLN A 155 12.74 11.77 -1.08
N GLY A 156 12.91 13.02 -0.64
CA GLY A 156 12.60 13.44 0.73
C GLY A 156 13.55 12.87 1.79
N LYS A 157 13.19 13.10 3.04
CA LYS A 157 13.91 12.63 4.23
C LYS A 157 13.01 11.74 5.06
N GLY A 158 13.54 10.59 5.47
CA GLY A 158 12.79 9.59 6.25
C GLY A 158 13.13 8.15 5.90
N ALA A 159 12.20 7.24 6.18
CA ALA A 159 12.35 5.80 6.09
C ALA A 159 12.76 5.30 4.70
N PHE A 160 12.41 6.03 3.63
CA PHE A 160 12.70 5.63 2.26
C PHE A 160 13.96 6.25 1.68
N GLU A 161 14.73 7.05 2.43
CA GLU A 161 15.86 7.81 1.88
C GLU A 161 16.95 6.93 1.24
N ASN A 162 17.25 5.77 1.83
CA ASN A 162 18.38 4.91 1.42
C ASN A 162 17.96 3.56 0.84
N ILE A 163 16.65 3.33 0.66
CA ILE A 163 16.14 2.04 0.17
C ILE A 163 16.66 1.76 -1.24
N THR A 164 17.25 0.58 -1.42
CA THR A 164 17.82 0.10 -2.69
C THR A 164 16.95 -0.97 -3.35
N TYR A 165 16.28 -1.82 -2.55
CA TYR A 165 15.38 -2.86 -3.04
C TYR A 165 14.13 -2.95 -2.18
N VAL A 166 13.02 -3.31 -2.82
CA VAL A 166 11.78 -3.70 -2.13
C VAL A 166 11.33 -5.05 -2.67
N LEU A 167 11.13 -6.01 -1.77
CA LEU A 167 10.45 -7.26 -2.11
C LEU A 167 8.97 -7.16 -1.80
N ARG A 168 8.13 -7.66 -2.70
CA ARG A 168 6.72 -7.99 -2.39
C ARG A 168 6.63 -9.49 -2.21
N ILE A 169 6.25 -9.95 -1.03
CA ILE A 169 6.15 -11.37 -0.70
C ILE A 169 4.89 -11.68 0.11
N ASN A 170 4.63 -12.97 0.36
CA ASN A 170 3.45 -13.45 1.09
C ASN A 170 2.12 -12.88 0.55
N SER A 171 2.07 -12.62 -0.77
CA SER A 171 0.89 -12.04 -1.40
C SER A 171 -0.30 -13.00 -1.37
N LYS A 172 -1.49 -12.46 -1.10
CA LYS A 172 -2.78 -13.16 -1.14
C LYS A 172 -3.74 -12.40 -2.04
N GLY A 173 -4.39 -13.09 -2.98
CA GLY A 173 -5.32 -12.48 -3.93
C GLY A 173 -4.65 -11.56 -4.95
N GLY A 174 -5.41 -10.58 -5.45
CA GLY A 174 -4.96 -9.54 -6.37
C GLY A 174 -4.89 -9.94 -7.84
N VAL A 175 -5.22 -11.18 -8.20
CA VAL A 175 -5.15 -11.64 -9.59
C VAL A 175 -6.32 -11.08 -10.41
N ALA A 176 -6.07 -10.80 -11.69
CA ALA A 176 -7.14 -10.40 -12.59
C ALA A 176 -8.22 -11.51 -12.69
N PRO A 177 -9.49 -11.15 -12.99
CA PRO A 177 -10.52 -12.12 -13.29
C PRO A 177 -10.12 -13.05 -14.46
N PRO A 178 -10.79 -14.20 -14.64
CA PRO A 178 -10.53 -15.08 -15.78
C PRO A 178 -10.57 -14.32 -17.11
N THR A 179 -9.57 -14.52 -17.98
CA THR A 179 -9.44 -13.80 -19.26
C THR A 179 -10.71 -13.89 -20.11
N ALA A 180 -11.41 -15.03 -20.06
CA ALA A 180 -12.66 -15.25 -20.80
C ALA A 180 -13.80 -14.28 -20.43
N GLN A 181 -13.72 -13.59 -19.29
CA GLN A 181 -14.70 -12.58 -18.86
C GLN A 181 -14.44 -11.19 -19.45
N CYS A 182 -13.22 -10.89 -19.92
CA CYS A 182 -12.92 -9.64 -20.60
C CYS A 182 -13.39 -9.70 -22.07
N GLY A 183 -14.13 -8.68 -22.51
CA GLY A 183 -14.80 -8.57 -23.80
C GLY A 183 -16.16 -9.28 -23.87
N THR A 184 -16.55 -9.99 -22.81
CA THR A 184 -17.83 -10.71 -22.73
C THR A 184 -18.67 -10.16 -21.57
N THR A 185 -18.27 -10.44 -20.34
CA THR A 185 -18.86 -9.92 -19.11
C THR A 185 -18.48 -8.44 -18.91
N TYR A 186 -17.21 -8.12 -19.13
CA TYR A 186 -16.66 -6.78 -18.98
C TYR A 186 -16.32 -6.19 -20.34
N GLN A 187 -16.82 -4.99 -20.61
CA GLN A 187 -16.60 -4.31 -21.88
C GLN A 187 -15.18 -3.75 -21.97
N ASN A 188 -14.74 -3.41 -23.19
CA ASN A 188 -13.46 -2.74 -23.38
C ASN A 188 -13.38 -1.45 -22.56
N GLY A 189 -12.26 -1.27 -21.86
CA GLY A 189 -12.01 -0.12 -21.00
C GLY A 189 -12.56 -0.24 -19.58
N THR A 190 -13.35 -1.27 -19.26
CA THR A 190 -13.83 -1.50 -17.88
C THR A 190 -12.66 -1.70 -16.92
N LEU A 191 -12.68 -0.97 -15.79
CA LEU A 191 -11.76 -1.14 -14.68
C LEU A 191 -12.36 -2.08 -13.63
N ILE A 192 -11.55 -3.02 -13.15
CA ILE A 192 -11.89 -3.93 -12.05
C ILE A 192 -10.78 -3.90 -11.02
N SER A 193 -11.16 -3.79 -9.76
CA SER A 193 -10.28 -3.91 -8.60
C SER A 193 -10.30 -5.35 -8.09
N SER A 194 -9.11 -5.91 -7.85
CA SER A 194 -8.95 -7.21 -7.18
C SER A 194 -8.21 -7.02 -5.86
N ASP A 195 -8.88 -7.35 -4.76
CA ASP A 195 -8.33 -7.19 -3.41
C ASP A 195 -7.10 -8.06 -3.21
N TYR A 196 -6.10 -7.52 -2.51
CA TYR A 196 -4.92 -8.26 -2.10
C TYR A 196 -4.36 -7.81 -0.76
N THR A 197 -3.66 -8.73 -0.11
CA THR A 197 -2.76 -8.41 1.00
C THR A 197 -1.36 -8.94 0.70
N THR A 198 -0.34 -8.35 1.33
CA THR A 198 1.06 -8.74 1.10
C THR A 198 1.96 -8.20 2.20
N GLU A 199 3.22 -8.66 2.24
CA GLU A 199 4.31 -7.99 2.92
C GLU A 199 5.22 -7.28 1.92
N TYR A 200 5.70 -6.10 2.29
CA TYR A 200 6.75 -5.36 1.61
C TYR A 200 7.99 -5.32 2.49
N TRP A 201 9.09 -5.89 2.01
CA TRP A 201 10.36 -5.92 2.73
C TRP A 201 11.33 -4.95 2.08
N TYR A 202 11.87 -4.04 2.88
CA TYR A 202 12.71 -2.94 2.44
C TYR A 202 14.17 -3.21 2.79
N PHE A 203 15.06 -2.93 1.84
CA PHE A 203 16.48 -3.17 1.97
C PHE A 203 17.26 -1.93 1.59
N SER A 204 18.38 -1.69 2.27
CA SER A 204 19.35 -0.62 1.94
C SER A 204 20.75 -1.20 1.76
N ALA A 205 21.66 -0.41 1.19
CA ALA A 205 23.05 -0.81 1.07
C ALA A 205 23.72 -0.97 2.44
N CYS A 206 24.49 -2.05 2.59
CA CYS A 206 25.43 -2.33 3.67
C CYS A 206 26.69 -2.97 3.04
#